data_AF-A0A1S8DGM2-F1
#
_entry.id   AF-A0A1S8DGM2-F1
#
_cell.length_a   1.000
_cell.length_b   1.000
_cell.length_c   1.000
_cell.angle_alpha   90.00
_cell.angle_beta   90.00
_cell.angle_gamma   90.00
#
_symmetry.space_group_name_H-M   'P 1'
#
loop_
_entity.id
_entity.type
_entity.pdbx_description
1 polymer ?
#
loop_
_entity_poly.entity_id
_entity_poly.type
_entity_poly.pdbx_seq_one_letter_code
_entity_poly.pdbx_strand_id
1 'polypeptide(L)'
;MATSYKPHLQYSDYHDLTEQIRFQSTDGKIWFAEQRMLLMQVSAMATFRRELVNTLGIERAKGFFLRMGYQSGLKDAELARKLRPHNNELDIFLVGPQLHSLKGMVKVKPIQIDLDHQKGHFYGELEWVDSFEVEICQTELGLMHEPACWSLLGYACAYSSSFMRREIIYREVSCRGCGDERCLIVGKPAEEWDDAEHFKSYFKEDPIIEELYDLQSRLSSLQNDLDQQEGQYYGIGQSGAYKKVCKTIDKAAKGKVSVLLLGETGVGKEVIARSVHQRSERADKPFVAVNCAAIPPDLIEAELFGVEKGAYTGAHQARAGRFERANGGTIFLDEVIELPPRAQATLLRVLQEGELERVGDSHTRKIDVRVIAATNESLADAVEKGRFRADLYYRLNVFPVQIPPLRERQEDIPLLAEHFLRKSHHAYQKRTLGLSDKALELCLNYHWPGNIRELENVIERGVILTDSNESISQDALFAVSPEIIETSCDDRLNDFGTIVHGSDIATGGDWVSQILTSGVSLEEVENSLMRRAMDDAGQNVSEAARRLGLTRPALAYRLKKSGILEASEQH
;
A
#
# COMPACT_ATOMS: atom_id res chain seq x y z
N MET A 1 28.14 -29.80 33.13
CA MET A 1 29.56 -29.68 33.54
C MET A 1 30.18 -28.69 32.58
N ALA A 2 30.78 -27.59 33.07
CA ALA A 2 31.44 -26.64 32.19
C ALA A 2 32.67 -27.33 31.56
N THR A 3 32.66 -27.50 30.24
CA THR A 3 33.77 -28.14 29.52
C THR A 3 34.74 -27.04 29.12
N SER A 4 35.56 -26.57 30.07
CA SER A 4 36.56 -25.54 29.81
C SER A 4 37.81 -26.17 29.20
N TYR A 5 38.19 -25.73 28.00
CA TYR A 5 39.31 -26.29 27.24
C TYR A 5 40.51 -25.33 27.17
N LYS A 6 41.73 -25.84 27.34
CA LYS A 6 43.03 -25.13 27.17
C LYS A 6 44.04 -26.04 26.42
N PRO A 7 45.02 -25.46 25.70
CA PRO A 7 45.47 -25.91 24.39
C PRO A 7 46.36 -27.15 24.45
N HIS A 8 46.00 -28.23 23.74
CA HIS A 8 46.85 -29.26 23.11
C HIS A 8 45.94 -30.40 22.57
N LEU A 9 45.03 -30.08 21.64
CA LEU A 9 44.13 -31.08 21.07
C LEU A 9 44.89 -31.77 19.94
N GLN A 10 45.22 -33.05 20.13
CA GLN A 10 45.44 -33.92 18.98
C GLN A 10 44.08 -34.08 18.31
N TYR A 11 43.98 -33.63 17.06
CA TYR A 11 42.81 -33.88 16.22
C TYR A 11 42.44 -35.36 16.32
N SER A 12 41.17 -35.66 16.62
CA SER A 12 40.62 -36.99 16.37
C SER A 12 40.80 -37.31 14.89
N ASP A 13 41.08 -38.59 14.59
CA ASP A 13 41.31 -39.07 13.23
C ASP A 13 40.18 -38.61 12.28
N TYR A 14 40.55 -38.05 11.13
CA TYR A 14 39.61 -37.58 10.09
C TYR A 14 39.01 -38.72 9.27
N HIS A 15 39.43 -39.95 9.54
CA HIS A 15 39.07 -41.11 8.73
C HIS A 15 37.56 -41.30 8.62
N ASP A 16 36.83 -41.17 9.73
CA ASP A 16 35.38 -41.35 9.79
C ASP A 16 34.61 -40.33 8.92
N LEU A 17 35.09 -39.10 8.83
CA LEU A 17 34.52 -38.05 7.98
C LEU A 17 34.93 -38.22 6.51
N THR A 18 36.17 -38.64 6.26
CA THR A 18 36.70 -38.80 4.90
C THR A 18 35.99 -39.96 4.16
N GLU A 19 35.67 -41.04 4.87
CA GLU A 19 34.89 -42.17 4.33
C GLU A 19 33.49 -41.79 3.86
N GLN A 20 32.93 -40.68 4.36
CA GLN A 20 31.61 -40.18 3.94
C GLN A 20 31.64 -39.54 2.54
N ILE A 21 32.82 -39.24 2.00
CA ILE A 21 32.97 -38.67 0.65
C ILE A 21 32.92 -39.81 -0.37
N ARG A 22 31.92 -39.77 -1.26
CA ARG A 22 31.72 -40.78 -2.30
C ARG A 22 31.75 -40.14 -3.68
N PHE A 23 32.64 -40.63 -4.53
CA PHE A 23 32.76 -40.25 -5.93
C PHE A 23 32.09 -41.30 -6.82
N GLN A 24 30.97 -40.92 -7.45
CA GLN A 24 30.25 -41.72 -8.43
C GLN A 24 30.51 -41.16 -9.83
N SER A 25 31.69 -41.46 -10.36
CA SER A 25 32.17 -40.88 -11.63
C SER A 25 31.31 -41.27 -12.84
N THR A 26 30.67 -42.45 -12.82
CA THR A 26 29.74 -42.90 -13.88
C THR A 26 28.53 -41.98 -14.01
N ASP A 27 28.08 -41.42 -12.89
CA ASP A 27 26.90 -40.56 -12.81
C ASP A 27 27.27 -39.08 -12.79
N GLY A 28 28.57 -38.75 -12.76
CA GLY A 28 29.08 -37.39 -12.61
C GLY A 28 28.78 -36.76 -11.26
N LYS A 29 28.68 -37.56 -10.18
CA LYS A 29 28.27 -37.10 -8.84
C LYS A 29 29.34 -37.31 -7.78
N ILE A 30 29.53 -36.28 -6.97
CA ILE A 30 30.24 -36.28 -5.69
C ILE A 30 29.19 -36.13 -4.59
N TRP A 31 29.28 -36.96 -3.57
CA TRP A 31 28.42 -36.96 -2.41
C TRP A 31 29.24 -36.85 -1.14
N PHE A 32 28.68 -36.15 -0.15
CA PHE A 32 29.15 -36.18 1.23
C PHE A 32 27.97 -36.60 2.10
N ALA A 33 28.04 -37.80 2.69
CA ALA A 33 26.86 -38.44 3.30
C ALA A 33 25.67 -38.45 2.32
N GLU A 34 24.58 -37.75 2.66
CA GLU A 34 23.36 -37.59 1.83
C GLU A 34 23.34 -36.29 1.00
N GLN A 35 24.37 -35.45 1.10
CA GLN A 35 24.44 -34.16 0.42
C GLN A 35 25.18 -34.26 -0.90
N ARG A 36 24.61 -33.65 -1.95
CA ARG A 36 25.26 -33.51 -3.26
C ARG A 36 26.31 -32.41 -3.17
N MET A 37 27.55 -32.73 -3.53
CA MET A 37 28.69 -31.81 -3.48
C MET A 37 29.18 -31.43 -4.88
N LEU A 38 29.74 -30.23 -5.04
CA LEU A 38 30.43 -29.82 -6.26
C LEU A 38 31.87 -29.45 -5.92
N LEU A 39 32.82 -29.86 -6.77
CA LEU A 39 34.22 -29.44 -6.68
C LEU A 39 34.45 -28.32 -7.69
N MET A 40 34.82 -27.14 -7.20
CA MET A 40 35.08 -25.95 -8.03
C MET A 40 36.53 -25.49 -7.86
N GLN A 41 37.07 -24.85 -8.90
CA GLN A 41 38.41 -24.26 -8.85
C GLN A 41 38.39 -22.95 -8.05
N VAL A 42 39.41 -22.74 -7.20
CA VAL A 42 39.55 -21.49 -6.41
C VAL A 42 39.67 -20.27 -7.31
N SER A 43 40.38 -20.35 -8.45
CA SER A 43 40.50 -19.25 -9.42
C SER A 43 39.15 -18.80 -10.02
N ALA A 44 38.24 -19.74 -10.25
CA ALA A 44 36.88 -19.43 -10.70
C ALA A 44 36.08 -18.71 -9.61
N MET A 45 36.23 -19.14 -8.34
CA MET A 45 35.65 -18.43 -7.19
C MET A 45 36.27 -17.04 -6.98
N ALA A 46 37.54 -16.88 -7.30
CA ALA A 46 38.23 -15.59 -7.26
C ALA A 46 37.59 -14.59 -8.24
N THR A 47 37.41 -15.03 -9.49
CA THR A 47 36.74 -14.24 -10.53
C THR A 47 35.30 -13.92 -10.14
N PHE A 48 34.55 -14.92 -9.66
CA PHE A 48 33.17 -14.76 -9.22
C PHE A 48 33.03 -13.71 -8.10
N ARG A 49 33.91 -13.76 -7.09
CA ARG A 49 33.93 -12.77 -6.01
C ARG A 49 34.26 -11.37 -6.52
N ARG A 50 35.25 -11.24 -7.41
CA ARG A 50 35.64 -9.96 -8.01
C ARG A 50 34.49 -9.34 -8.81
N GLU A 51 33.79 -10.13 -9.62
CA GLU A 51 32.63 -9.66 -10.40
C GLU A 51 31.48 -9.21 -9.49
N LEU A 52 31.18 -9.96 -8.43
CA LEU A 52 30.15 -9.57 -7.45
C LEU A 52 30.49 -8.28 -6.72
N VAL A 53 31.75 -8.12 -6.28
CA VAL A 53 32.19 -6.88 -5.62
C VAL A 53 32.12 -5.69 -6.59
N ASN A 54 32.53 -5.87 -7.84
CA ASN A 54 32.51 -4.80 -8.85
C ASN A 54 31.08 -4.38 -9.25
N THR A 55 30.11 -5.30 -9.20
CA THR A 55 28.73 -5.05 -9.63
C THR A 55 27.83 -4.57 -8.50
N LEU A 56 27.99 -5.11 -7.29
CA LEU A 56 27.10 -4.84 -6.15
C LEU A 56 27.72 -3.95 -5.08
N GLY A 57 29.04 -3.74 -5.10
CA GLY A 57 29.80 -3.13 -4.02
C GLY A 57 30.14 -4.12 -2.89
N ILE A 58 31.07 -3.71 -2.02
CA ILE A 58 31.65 -4.56 -0.98
C ILE A 58 30.59 -5.02 0.04
N GLU A 59 29.80 -4.11 0.58
CA GLU A 59 28.82 -4.42 1.64
C GLU A 59 27.79 -5.46 1.22
N ARG A 60 27.25 -5.32 0.01
CA ARG A 60 26.24 -6.24 -0.53
C ARG A 60 26.84 -7.59 -0.90
N ALA A 61 28.04 -7.59 -1.50
CA ALA A 61 28.77 -8.84 -1.77
C ALA A 61 29.11 -9.57 -0.46
N LYS A 62 29.56 -8.85 0.58
CA LYS A 62 29.83 -9.37 1.92
C LYS A 62 28.59 -10.03 2.53
N GLY A 63 27.45 -9.34 2.52
CA GLY A 63 26.17 -9.93 2.96
C GLY A 63 25.77 -11.19 2.17
N PHE A 64 25.94 -11.17 0.84
CA PHE A 64 25.69 -12.35 0.00
C PHE A 64 26.54 -13.56 0.40
N PHE A 65 27.86 -13.38 0.54
CA PHE A 65 28.78 -14.46 0.92
C PHE A 65 28.57 -14.92 2.37
N LEU A 66 28.24 -14.00 3.30
CA LEU A 66 27.84 -14.34 4.67
C LEU A 66 26.61 -15.26 4.68
N ARG A 67 25.55 -14.92 3.93
CA ARG A 67 24.33 -15.75 3.84
C ARG A 67 24.59 -17.10 3.17
N MET A 68 25.41 -17.13 2.13
CA MET A 68 25.83 -18.38 1.47
C MET A 68 26.57 -19.31 2.45
N GLY A 69 27.52 -18.76 3.20
CA GLY A 69 28.22 -19.49 4.26
C GLY A 69 27.29 -19.96 5.38
N TYR A 70 26.38 -19.09 5.80
CA TYR A 70 25.38 -19.39 6.83
C TYR A 70 24.52 -20.60 6.45
N GLN A 71 24.02 -20.65 5.22
CA GLN A 71 23.24 -21.78 4.74
C GLN A 71 24.04 -23.09 4.71
N SER A 72 25.32 -23.02 4.30
CA SER A 72 26.21 -24.18 4.35
C SER A 72 26.45 -24.66 5.79
N GLY A 73 26.66 -23.74 6.74
CA GLY A 73 26.89 -24.07 8.14
C GLY A 73 25.68 -24.72 8.81
N LEU A 74 24.47 -24.27 8.47
CA LEU A 74 23.23 -24.89 8.93
C LEU A 74 23.12 -26.35 8.48
N LYS A 75 23.42 -26.62 7.21
CA LYS A 75 23.38 -27.96 6.61
C LYS A 75 24.42 -28.91 7.19
N ASP A 76 25.61 -28.42 7.50
CA ASP A 76 26.65 -29.24 8.13
C ASP A 76 26.36 -29.49 9.62
N ALA A 77 25.75 -28.53 10.32
CA ALA A 77 25.34 -28.71 11.72
C ALA A 77 24.27 -29.81 11.88
N GLU A 78 23.33 -29.91 10.92
CA GLU A 78 22.35 -31.01 10.86
C GLU A 78 23.01 -32.39 10.75
N LEU A 79 24.17 -32.48 10.08
CA LEU A 79 24.93 -33.71 9.91
C LEU A 79 25.83 -34.04 11.11
N ALA A 80 26.39 -33.04 11.78
CA ALA A 80 27.38 -33.24 12.85
C ALA A 80 26.91 -34.22 13.95
N ARG A 81 25.66 -34.07 14.43
CA ARG A 81 25.07 -34.97 15.43
C ARG A 81 24.80 -36.37 14.90
N LYS A 82 24.52 -36.52 13.60
CA LYS A 82 24.28 -37.83 12.96
C LYS A 82 25.58 -38.61 12.75
N LEU A 83 26.68 -37.91 12.49
CA LEU A 83 27.98 -38.51 12.19
C LEU A 83 28.66 -39.06 13.45
N ARG A 84 28.49 -38.41 14.62
CA ARG A 84 29.11 -38.83 15.89
C ARG A 84 28.11 -38.81 17.06
N PRO A 85 27.06 -39.66 17.06
CA PRO A 85 25.96 -39.58 18.03
C PRO A 85 26.35 -39.95 19.47
N HIS A 86 27.48 -40.64 19.67
CA HIS A 86 27.92 -41.15 20.98
C HIS A 86 29.14 -40.44 21.57
N ASN A 87 29.63 -39.39 20.89
CA ASN A 87 30.79 -38.62 21.34
C ASN A 87 30.40 -37.52 22.34
N ASN A 88 31.40 -36.95 23.01
CA ASN A 88 31.17 -35.80 23.89
C ASN A 88 30.74 -34.56 23.08
N GLU A 89 30.12 -33.58 23.74
CA GLU A 89 29.59 -32.38 23.05
C GLU A 89 30.66 -31.62 22.25
N LEU A 90 31.89 -31.59 22.76
CA LEU A 90 33.01 -30.90 22.12
C LEU A 90 33.47 -31.60 20.83
N ASP A 91 33.55 -32.92 20.81
CA ASP A 91 33.90 -33.72 19.64
C ASP A 91 32.85 -33.62 18.54
N ILE A 92 31.58 -33.50 18.92
CA ILE A 92 30.48 -33.25 17.97
C ILE A 92 30.57 -31.82 17.44
N PHE A 93 30.83 -30.83 18.30
CA PHE A 93 31.03 -29.45 17.86
C PHE A 93 32.20 -29.32 16.88
N LEU A 94 33.32 -29.98 17.15
CA LEU A 94 34.52 -29.96 16.30
C LEU A 94 34.33 -30.58 14.91
N VAL A 95 33.25 -31.33 14.67
CA VAL A 95 32.90 -31.77 13.31
C VAL A 95 32.79 -30.58 12.36
N GLY A 96 32.22 -29.45 12.78
CA GLY A 96 32.09 -28.25 11.93
C GLY A 96 33.43 -27.71 11.42
N PRO A 97 34.39 -27.37 12.30
CA PRO A 97 35.76 -27.04 11.93
C PRO A 97 36.48 -28.11 11.10
N GLN A 98 36.24 -29.39 11.39
CA GLN A 98 36.82 -30.51 10.63
C GLN A 98 36.26 -30.57 9.21
N LEU A 99 34.95 -30.37 9.02
CA LEU A 99 34.29 -30.29 7.72
C LEU A 99 34.79 -29.09 6.91
N HIS A 100 34.99 -27.95 7.56
CA HIS A 100 35.63 -26.78 6.94
C HIS A 100 37.02 -27.10 6.38
N SER A 101 37.80 -27.87 7.14
CA SER A 101 39.14 -28.32 6.70
C SER A 101 39.05 -29.37 5.59
N LEU A 102 38.14 -30.34 5.73
CA LEU A 102 37.94 -31.43 4.76
C LEU A 102 37.44 -30.93 3.40
N LYS A 103 36.62 -29.88 3.40
CA LYS A 103 36.14 -29.21 2.18
C LYS A 103 37.21 -28.32 1.51
N GLY A 104 38.39 -28.19 2.11
CA GLY A 104 39.48 -27.36 1.58
C GLY A 104 39.24 -25.86 1.73
N MET A 105 38.35 -25.45 2.64
CA MET A 105 38.00 -24.04 2.82
C MET A 105 39.04 -23.31 3.67
N VAL A 106 39.43 -23.92 4.80
CA VAL A 106 40.39 -23.35 5.74
C VAL A 106 40.90 -24.43 6.69
N LYS A 107 42.18 -24.36 7.08
CA LYS A 107 42.70 -25.15 8.20
C LYS A 107 42.37 -24.43 9.50
N VAL A 108 41.42 -24.97 10.24
CA VAL A 108 41.04 -24.41 11.54
C VAL A 108 42.05 -24.86 12.61
N LYS A 109 42.37 -23.99 13.56
CA LYS A 109 43.11 -24.33 14.78
C LYS A 109 42.38 -23.72 15.99
N PRO A 110 41.64 -24.53 16.77
CA PRO A 110 41.03 -24.05 18.00
C PRO A 110 42.10 -23.60 18.99
N ILE A 111 42.02 -22.35 19.44
CA ILE A 111 42.88 -21.81 20.51
C ILE A 111 42.20 -22.05 21.86
N GLN A 112 40.92 -21.65 21.94
CA GLN A 112 40.08 -21.81 23.11
C GLN A 112 38.64 -22.09 22.68
N ILE A 113 37.99 -23.07 23.30
CA ILE A 113 36.55 -23.31 23.14
C ILE A 113 35.98 -23.61 24.53
N ASP A 114 35.00 -22.83 24.95
CA ASP A 114 34.19 -23.07 26.14
C ASP A 114 32.73 -23.18 25.70
N LEU A 115 32.12 -24.33 25.99
CA LEU A 115 30.72 -24.58 25.66
C LEU A 115 30.02 -25.26 26.84
N ASP A 116 28.86 -24.70 27.21
CA ASP A 116 27.94 -25.27 28.19
C ASP A 116 26.52 -25.13 27.66
N HIS A 117 25.98 -26.22 27.10
CA HIS A 117 24.65 -26.25 26.51
C HIS A 117 23.53 -26.04 27.58
N GLN A 118 23.78 -26.36 28.86
CA GLN A 118 22.79 -26.19 29.91
C GLN A 118 22.68 -24.73 30.37
N LYS A 119 23.82 -24.03 30.45
CA LYS A 119 23.87 -22.61 30.82
C LYS A 119 23.71 -21.67 29.62
N GLY A 120 23.76 -22.22 28.40
CA GLY A 120 23.77 -21.43 27.17
C GLY A 120 25.02 -20.58 27.01
N HIS A 121 26.11 -20.88 27.74
CA HIS A 121 27.38 -20.17 27.64
C HIS A 121 28.18 -20.69 26.44
N PHE A 122 28.77 -19.77 25.69
CA PHE A 122 29.61 -20.07 24.56
C PHE A 122 30.74 -19.06 24.43
N TYR A 123 31.96 -19.54 24.28
CA TYR A 123 33.11 -18.72 23.87
C TYR A 123 34.01 -19.54 22.95
N GLY A 124 34.31 -19.04 21.76
CA GLY A 124 35.20 -19.70 20.81
C GLY A 124 36.25 -18.74 20.30
N GLU A 125 37.52 -19.11 20.39
CA GLU A 125 38.65 -18.43 19.76
C GLU A 125 39.38 -19.43 18.85
N LEU A 126 39.42 -19.13 17.55
CA LEU A 126 40.01 -20.01 16.55
C LEU A 126 40.91 -19.23 15.59
N GLU A 127 42.01 -19.86 15.21
CA GLU A 127 42.87 -19.40 14.13
C GLU A 127 42.48 -20.08 12.81
N TRP A 128 42.40 -19.29 11.75
CA TRP A 128 42.20 -19.73 10.39
C TRP A 128 43.49 -19.64 9.61
N VAL A 129 44.01 -20.79 9.19
CA VAL A 129 45.25 -20.93 8.43
C VAL A 129 44.90 -21.33 6.99
N ASP A 130 45.56 -20.71 6.03
CA ASP A 130 45.37 -20.97 4.58
C ASP A 130 43.90 -20.89 4.16
N SER A 131 43.25 -19.77 4.51
CA SER A 131 41.90 -19.46 4.05
C SER A 131 41.89 -19.20 2.54
N PHE A 132 41.05 -19.92 1.81
CA PHE A 132 40.86 -19.71 0.38
C PHE A 132 40.39 -18.27 0.05
N GLU A 133 39.65 -17.63 0.97
CA GLU A 133 39.17 -16.26 0.76
C GLU A 133 40.28 -15.22 0.85
N VAL A 134 41.31 -15.47 1.68
CA VAL A 134 42.51 -14.63 1.74
C VAL A 134 43.35 -14.83 0.49
N GLU A 135 43.49 -16.07 -0.01
CA GLU A 135 44.18 -16.33 -1.27
C GLU A 135 43.54 -15.55 -2.42
N ILE A 136 42.21 -15.62 -2.55
CA ILE A 136 41.43 -14.85 -3.53
C ILE A 136 41.68 -13.34 -3.38
N CYS A 137 41.62 -12.84 -2.14
CA CYS A 137 41.80 -11.43 -1.83
C CYS A 137 43.17 -10.94 -2.31
N GLN A 138 44.24 -11.68 -1.98
CA GLN A 138 45.61 -11.34 -2.33
C GLN A 138 45.88 -11.37 -3.84
N THR A 139 45.21 -12.26 -4.58
CA THR A 139 45.40 -12.37 -6.03
C THR A 139 44.57 -11.38 -6.84
N GLU A 140 43.35 -11.04 -6.40
CA GLU A 140 42.37 -10.34 -7.24
C GLU A 140 41.91 -8.97 -6.74
N LEU A 141 41.87 -8.76 -5.42
CA LEU A 141 41.28 -7.56 -4.80
C LEU A 141 42.33 -6.65 -4.14
N GLY A 142 43.54 -7.17 -3.89
CA GLY A 142 44.57 -6.48 -3.12
C GLY A 142 44.33 -6.57 -1.61
N LEU A 143 45.01 -5.71 -0.84
CA LEU A 143 44.77 -5.60 0.60
C LEU A 143 43.43 -4.91 0.84
N MET A 144 42.60 -5.54 1.67
CA MET A 144 41.29 -5.00 2.05
C MET A 144 41.41 -4.15 3.31
N HIS A 145 40.51 -3.17 3.45
CA HIS A 145 40.39 -2.39 4.68
C HIS A 145 39.64 -3.14 5.80
N GLU A 146 38.89 -4.18 5.43
CA GLU A 146 38.10 -4.99 6.35
C GLU A 146 38.39 -6.49 6.18
N PRO A 147 38.12 -7.31 7.21
CA PRO A 147 38.34 -8.75 7.16
C PRO A 147 37.65 -9.41 5.96
N ALA A 148 38.35 -10.35 5.33
CA ALA A 148 37.98 -10.87 4.02
C ALA A 148 37.33 -12.27 4.05
N CYS A 149 37.24 -12.95 5.20
CA CYS A 149 36.76 -14.34 5.27
C CYS A 149 35.24 -14.41 5.51
N TRP A 150 34.44 -13.91 4.58
CA TRP A 150 33.00 -13.67 4.78
C TRP A 150 32.17 -14.95 4.81
N SER A 151 32.37 -15.86 3.85
CA SER A 151 31.62 -17.12 3.81
C SER A 151 32.04 -18.04 4.96
N LEU A 152 33.31 -18.03 5.34
CA LEU A 152 33.81 -18.77 6.49
C LEU A 152 33.18 -18.27 7.80
N LEU A 153 33.02 -16.96 7.95
CA LEU A 153 32.40 -16.34 9.13
C LEU A 153 30.91 -16.67 9.20
N GLY A 154 30.21 -16.58 8.06
CA GLY A 154 28.80 -16.96 7.97
C GLY A 154 28.57 -18.42 8.39
N TYR A 155 29.43 -19.32 7.91
CA TYR A 155 29.39 -20.73 8.29
C TYR A 155 29.60 -20.92 9.81
N ALA A 156 30.63 -20.27 10.38
CA ALA A 156 30.94 -20.41 11.81
C ALA A 156 29.79 -19.94 12.71
N CYS A 157 29.15 -18.81 12.34
CA CYS A 157 27.95 -18.30 13.00
C CYS A 157 26.79 -19.30 12.93
N ALA A 158 26.44 -19.79 11.73
CA ALA A 158 25.32 -20.70 11.55
C ALA A 158 25.52 -22.04 12.26
N TYR A 159 26.71 -22.63 12.10
CA TYR A 159 27.03 -23.92 12.68
C TYR A 159 26.95 -23.87 14.20
N SER A 160 27.60 -22.86 14.80
CA SER A 160 27.61 -22.70 16.27
C SER A 160 26.23 -22.35 16.81
N SER A 161 25.47 -21.52 16.08
CA SER A 161 24.11 -21.14 16.48
C SER A 161 23.17 -22.34 16.48
N SER A 162 23.22 -23.16 15.42
CA SER A 162 22.42 -24.38 15.30
C SER A 162 22.81 -25.41 16.36
N PHE A 163 24.11 -25.55 16.62
CA PHE A 163 24.62 -26.46 17.64
C PHE A 163 24.18 -26.09 19.05
N MET A 164 24.31 -24.80 19.42
CA MET A 164 23.97 -24.27 20.75
C MET A 164 22.47 -23.97 20.91
N ARG A 165 21.69 -23.97 19.82
CA ARG A 165 20.28 -23.51 19.79
C ARG A 165 20.10 -22.11 20.37
N ARG A 166 21.10 -21.26 20.17
CA ARG A 166 21.16 -19.86 20.59
C ARG A 166 21.92 -19.08 19.53
N GLU A 167 21.61 -17.82 19.32
CA GLU A 167 22.28 -17.00 18.32
C GLU A 167 23.74 -16.74 18.73
N ILE A 168 24.69 -17.32 18.00
CA ILE A 168 26.14 -17.15 18.18
C ILE A 168 26.70 -16.36 17.01
N ILE A 169 27.35 -15.24 17.32
CA ILE A 169 28.00 -14.37 16.33
C ILE A 169 29.51 -14.46 16.50
N TYR A 170 30.19 -14.68 15.37
CA TYR A 170 31.64 -14.58 15.26
C TYR A 170 32.05 -13.25 14.64
N ARG A 171 33.22 -12.77 15.08
CA ARG A 171 33.95 -11.64 14.48
C ARG A 171 35.35 -12.11 14.12
N GLU A 172 35.79 -11.75 12.92
CA GLU A 172 37.19 -11.86 12.55
C GLU A 172 37.92 -10.63 13.09
N VAL A 173 38.70 -10.83 14.15
CA VAL A 173 39.39 -9.77 14.90
C VAL A 173 40.73 -9.39 14.27
N SER A 174 41.31 -10.29 13.47
CA SER A 174 42.47 -10.03 12.63
C SER A 174 42.35 -10.85 11.35
N CYS A 175 42.84 -10.34 10.23
CA CYS A 175 42.74 -11.01 8.94
C CYS A 175 43.98 -10.76 8.07
N ARG A 176 44.56 -11.84 7.53
CA ARG A 176 45.66 -11.77 6.56
C ARG A 176 45.29 -11.03 5.26
N GLY A 177 44.00 -10.95 4.94
CA GLY A 177 43.50 -10.15 3.82
C GLY A 177 43.66 -8.63 4.06
N CYS A 178 43.76 -8.20 5.32
CA CYS A 178 44.03 -6.81 5.71
C CYS A 178 45.53 -6.51 5.86
N GLY A 179 46.39 -7.53 5.75
CA GLY A 179 47.83 -7.42 6.00
C GLY A 179 48.27 -7.87 7.39
N ASP A 180 47.37 -8.40 8.22
CA ASP A 180 47.72 -8.97 9.52
C ASP A 180 48.51 -10.28 9.38
N GLU A 181 49.20 -10.71 10.44
CA GLU A 181 49.96 -11.97 10.43
C GLU A 181 49.06 -13.22 10.37
N ARG A 182 47.89 -13.18 10.99
CA ARG A 182 47.00 -14.33 11.19
C ARG A 182 45.54 -13.95 11.06
N CYS A 183 44.72 -14.90 10.60
CA CYS A 183 43.26 -14.77 10.67
C CYS A 183 42.77 -15.32 12.01
N LEU A 184 42.21 -14.49 12.87
CA LEU A 184 41.68 -14.88 14.18
C LEU A 184 40.20 -14.54 14.26
N ILE A 185 39.41 -15.49 14.73
CA ILE A 185 37.98 -15.31 14.97
C ILE A 185 37.62 -15.51 16.43
N VAL A 186 36.70 -14.67 16.92
CA VAL A 186 36.12 -14.77 18.27
C VAL A 186 34.61 -14.90 18.16
N GLY A 187 34.04 -15.92 18.78
CA GLY A 187 32.62 -16.22 18.79
C GLY A 187 32.03 -16.14 20.19
N LYS A 188 30.90 -15.44 20.31
CA LYS A 188 30.12 -15.26 21.54
C LYS A 188 28.62 -15.20 21.23
N PRO A 189 27.74 -15.40 22.21
CA PRO A 189 26.32 -15.12 22.06
C PRO A 189 26.08 -13.70 21.52
N ALA A 190 25.08 -13.54 20.66
CA ALA A 190 24.77 -12.27 20.02
C ALA A 190 24.52 -11.14 21.03
N GLU A 191 23.96 -11.46 22.19
CA GLU A 191 23.63 -10.48 23.24
C GLU A 191 24.87 -9.92 23.96
N GLU A 192 26.05 -10.53 23.77
CA GLU A 192 27.34 -10.06 24.32
C GLU A 192 28.08 -9.12 23.37
N TRP A 193 27.52 -8.83 22.19
CA TRP A 193 28.09 -7.92 21.20
C TRP A 193 27.31 -6.60 21.17
N ASP A 194 28.01 -5.47 21.30
CA ASP A 194 27.42 -4.13 21.27
C ASP A 194 26.82 -3.78 19.88
N ASP A 195 27.37 -4.36 18.80
CA ASP A 195 27.02 -4.08 17.40
C ASP A 195 26.23 -5.22 16.72
N ALA A 196 25.61 -6.11 17.51
CA ALA A 196 24.95 -7.31 17.01
C ALA A 196 23.91 -7.00 15.91
N GLU A 197 23.09 -5.97 16.11
CA GLU A 197 22.05 -5.56 15.16
C GLU A 197 22.60 -5.12 13.79
N HIS A 198 23.73 -4.41 13.78
CA HIS A 198 24.37 -4.03 12.51
C HIS A 198 24.80 -5.27 11.73
N PHE A 199 25.40 -6.25 12.40
CA PHE A 199 25.80 -7.49 11.72
C PHE A 199 24.63 -8.36 11.30
N LYS A 200 23.52 -8.35 12.06
CA LYS A 200 22.29 -9.03 11.66
C LYS A 200 21.73 -8.49 10.36
N SER A 201 21.95 -7.21 10.05
CA SER A 201 21.49 -6.62 8.79
C SER A 201 22.06 -7.35 7.56
N TYR A 202 23.28 -7.88 7.62
CA TYR A 202 23.88 -8.66 6.52
C TYR A 202 23.13 -9.97 6.21
N PHE A 203 22.33 -10.50 7.15
CA PHE A 203 21.52 -11.70 6.94
C PHE A 203 20.13 -11.39 6.37
N LYS A 204 19.74 -10.11 6.26
CA LYS A 204 18.49 -9.72 5.57
C LYS A 204 18.70 -9.77 4.06
N GLU A 205 17.66 -10.18 3.34
CA GLU A 205 17.64 -10.14 1.88
C GLU A 205 17.32 -8.70 1.44
N ASP A 206 18.25 -8.06 0.73
CA ASP A 206 18.04 -6.74 0.11
C ASP A 206 17.82 -6.93 -1.41
N PRO A 207 16.57 -6.86 -1.92
CA PRO A 207 16.27 -7.01 -3.33
C PRO A 207 16.64 -5.73 -4.11
N ILE A 208 17.92 -5.63 -4.51
CA ILE A 208 18.50 -4.51 -5.26
C ILE A 208 17.66 -4.11 -6.48
N ILE A 209 17.10 -5.10 -7.17
CA ILE A 209 16.32 -4.87 -8.40
C ILE A 209 15.03 -4.09 -8.13
N GLU A 210 14.42 -4.27 -6.96
CA GLU A 210 13.20 -3.55 -6.57
C GLU A 210 13.51 -2.09 -6.26
N GLU A 211 14.60 -1.82 -5.55
CA GLU A 211 15.08 -0.45 -5.31
C GLU A 211 15.39 0.27 -6.62
N LEU A 212 16.04 -0.42 -7.58
CA LEU A 212 16.34 0.16 -8.89
C LEU A 212 15.06 0.50 -9.67
N TYR A 213 14.06 -0.38 -9.67
CA TYR A 213 12.77 -0.09 -10.29
C TYR A 213 12.03 1.06 -9.60
N ASP A 214 12.10 1.14 -8.27
CA ASP A 214 11.51 2.25 -7.51
C ASP A 214 12.19 3.58 -7.89
N LEU A 215 13.53 3.63 -7.86
CA LEU A 215 14.29 4.83 -8.25
C LEU A 215 14.01 5.26 -9.70
N GLN A 216 14.00 4.33 -10.65
CA GLN A 216 13.65 4.63 -12.05
C GLN A 216 12.22 5.14 -12.19
N SER A 217 11.28 4.56 -11.45
CA SER A 217 9.89 5.01 -11.44
C SER A 217 9.76 6.41 -10.85
N ARG A 218 10.50 6.75 -9.79
CA ARG A 218 10.51 8.10 -9.20
C ARG A 218 11.13 9.13 -10.16
N LEU A 219 12.21 8.77 -10.85
CA LEU A 219 12.81 9.65 -11.85
C LEU A 219 11.88 9.91 -13.03
N SER A 220 11.26 8.85 -13.56
CA SER A 220 10.31 9.00 -14.67
C SER A 220 9.05 9.76 -14.25
N SER A 221 8.56 9.60 -13.02
CA SER A 221 7.44 10.41 -12.53
C SER A 221 7.82 11.89 -12.39
N LEU A 222 8.99 12.20 -11.81
CA LEU A 222 9.47 13.57 -11.68
C LEU A 222 9.69 14.25 -13.05
N GLN A 223 10.22 13.52 -14.03
CA GLN A 223 10.33 14.01 -15.41
C GLN A 223 8.96 14.24 -16.04
N ASN A 224 8.02 13.31 -15.86
CA ASN A 224 6.65 13.46 -16.35
C ASN A 224 5.91 14.62 -15.67
N ASP A 225 6.14 14.91 -14.39
CA ASP A 225 5.52 16.03 -13.69
C ASP A 225 6.00 17.39 -14.23
N LEU A 226 7.24 17.44 -14.73
CA LEU A 226 7.77 18.60 -15.45
C LEU A 226 7.15 18.71 -16.85
N ASP A 227 7.00 17.60 -17.57
CA ASP A 227 6.44 17.56 -18.92
C ASP A 227 4.89 17.67 -18.96
N GLN A 228 4.19 17.32 -17.89
CA GLN A 228 2.72 17.43 -17.77
C GLN A 228 2.22 18.88 -17.76
N GLN A 229 3.11 19.86 -17.67
CA GLN A 229 2.75 21.26 -17.95
C GLN A 229 2.49 21.52 -19.44
N GLU A 230 2.89 20.62 -20.36
CA GLU A 230 2.88 20.91 -21.80
C GLU A 230 2.07 19.99 -22.72
N GLY A 231 1.51 18.85 -22.29
CA GLY A 231 0.81 18.01 -23.29
C GLY A 231 0.00 16.80 -22.85
N GLN A 232 -1.24 17.01 -22.41
CA GLN A 232 -2.39 16.14 -22.68
C GLN A 232 -3.65 16.69 -21.99
N TYR A 233 -4.29 17.69 -22.58
CA TYR A 233 -5.49 18.28 -21.99
C TYR A 233 -6.76 17.64 -22.55
N TYR A 234 -6.93 16.33 -22.45
CA TYR A 234 -8.27 15.82 -22.15
C TYR A 234 -8.27 15.49 -20.66
N GLY A 235 -9.42 15.60 -20.00
CA GLY A 235 -9.59 14.88 -18.75
C GLY A 235 -9.45 13.36 -19.00
N ILE A 236 -9.23 12.61 -17.93
CA ILE A 236 -9.11 11.15 -18.01
C ILE A 236 -10.50 10.56 -18.22
N GLY A 237 -10.68 9.74 -19.25
CA GLY A 237 -11.93 9.02 -19.51
C GLY A 237 -11.97 8.27 -20.85
N GLN A 238 -12.64 7.13 -20.85
CA GLN A 238 -12.85 6.23 -21.99
C GLN A 238 -14.33 5.94 -22.29
N SER A 239 -15.24 6.33 -21.40
CA SER A 239 -16.67 6.07 -21.49
C SER A 239 -17.30 6.67 -22.75
N GLY A 240 -18.36 6.02 -23.24
CA GLY A 240 -19.09 6.50 -24.41
C GLY A 240 -19.68 7.91 -24.22
N ALA A 241 -20.14 8.23 -23.02
CA ALA A 241 -20.65 9.55 -22.66
C ALA A 241 -19.55 10.61 -22.69
N TYR A 242 -18.38 10.32 -22.11
CA TYR A 242 -17.23 11.23 -22.13
C TYR A 242 -16.69 11.48 -23.54
N LYS A 243 -16.60 10.43 -24.37
CA LYS A 243 -16.19 10.56 -25.78
C LYS A 243 -17.14 11.44 -26.60
N LYS A 244 -18.45 11.41 -26.33
CA LYS A 244 -19.42 12.32 -26.98
C LYS A 244 -19.14 13.77 -26.58
N VAL A 245 -18.89 14.03 -25.30
CA VAL A 245 -18.53 15.37 -24.80
C VAL A 245 -17.24 15.87 -25.44
N CYS A 246 -16.21 15.03 -25.52
CA CYS A 246 -14.95 15.38 -26.20
C CYS A 246 -15.15 15.77 -27.66
N LYS A 247 -15.92 14.99 -28.43
CA LYS A 247 -16.25 15.32 -29.83
C LYS A 247 -16.99 16.64 -29.97
N THR A 248 -17.88 16.95 -29.03
CA THR A 248 -18.64 18.20 -28.99
C THR A 248 -17.71 19.38 -28.66
N ILE A 249 -16.80 19.21 -27.70
CA ILE A 249 -15.75 20.18 -27.36
C ILE A 249 -14.84 20.46 -28.55
N ASP A 250 -14.41 19.44 -29.29
CA ASP A 250 -13.52 19.62 -30.46
C ASP A 250 -14.19 20.46 -31.55
N LYS A 251 -15.49 20.29 -31.75
CA LYS A 251 -16.28 21.13 -32.65
C LYS A 251 -16.39 22.56 -32.13
N ALA A 252 -16.66 22.72 -30.83
CA ALA A 252 -16.73 24.03 -30.19
C ALA A 252 -15.40 24.77 -30.31
N ALA A 253 -14.27 24.09 -30.08
CA ALA A 253 -12.94 24.68 -29.99
C ALA A 253 -12.52 25.41 -31.27
N LYS A 254 -12.90 24.87 -32.45
CA LYS A 254 -12.64 25.48 -33.77
C LYS A 254 -13.44 26.78 -34.01
N GLY A 255 -14.54 26.98 -33.31
CA GLY A 255 -15.37 28.18 -33.43
C GLY A 255 -14.97 29.29 -32.46
N LYS A 256 -15.39 30.52 -32.76
CA LYS A 256 -15.30 31.68 -31.84
C LYS A 256 -16.52 31.81 -30.92
N VAL A 257 -17.43 30.83 -30.98
CA VAL A 257 -18.72 30.86 -30.27
C VAL A 257 -18.52 30.71 -28.77
N SER A 258 -19.39 31.38 -28.00
CA SER A 258 -19.53 31.18 -26.55
C SER A 258 -19.93 29.74 -26.25
N VAL A 259 -19.29 29.13 -25.26
CA VAL A 259 -19.57 27.76 -24.83
C VAL A 259 -20.18 27.79 -23.44
N LEU A 260 -21.31 27.10 -23.26
CA LEU A 260 -21.96 26.94 -21.96
C LEU A 260 -21.77 25.50 -21.47
N LEU A 261 -20.98 25.32 -20.42
CA LEU A 261 -20.75 24.05 -19.77
C LEU A 261 -21.81 23.82 -18.69
N LEU A 262 -22.64 22.82 -18.88
CA LEU A 262 -23.70 22.41 -17.97
C LEU A 262 -23.26 21.13 -17.26
N GLY A 263 -23.36 21.08 -15.94
CA GLY A 263 -23.07 19.86 -15.19
C GLY A 263 -22.90 20.12 -13.71
N GLU A 264 -23.01 19.05 -12.92
CA GLU A 264 -22.97 19.11 -11.47
C GLU A 264 -21.66 19.72 -10.91
N THR A 265 -21.67 20.01 -9.61
CA THR A 265 -20.44 20.43 -8.94
C THR A 265 -19.42 19.29 -8.94
N GLY A 266 -18.14 19.62 -9.14
CA GLY A 266 -17.06 18.63 -9.08
C GLY A 266 -16.87 17.73 -10.31
N VAL A 267 -17.60 17.91 -11.41
CA VAL A 267 -17.42 17.10 -12.65
C VAL A 267 -16.17 17.43 -13.47
N GLY A 268 -15.41 18.48 -13.10
CA GLY A 268 -14.19 18.92 -13.79
C GLY A 268 -14.39 19.99 -14.87
N LYS A 269 -15.38 20.89 -14.72
CA LYS A 269 -15.72 21.93 -15.72
C LYS A 269 -14.53 22.82 -16.11
N GLU A 270 -13.65 23.15 -15.17
CA GLU A 270 -12.45 23.96 -15.45
C GLU A 270 -11.45 23.23 -16.37
N VAL A 271 -11.19 21.94 -16.12
CA VAL A 271 -10.29 21.13 -16.95
C VAL A 271 -10.83 21.05 -18.38
N ILE A 272 -12.16 20.91 -18.51
CA ILE A 272 -12.84 20.95 -19.81
C ILE A 272 -12.70 22.32 -20.48
N ALA A 273 -12.86 23.43 -19.74
CA ALA A 273 -12.69 24.78 -20.29
C ALA A 273 -11.26 25.04 -20.80
N ARG A 274 -10.24 24.58 -20.05
CA ARG A 274 -8.83 24.61 -20.48
C ARG A 274 -8.62 23.81 -21.77
N SER A 275 -9.21 22.61 -21.82
CA SER A 275 -9.18 21.72 -22.98
C SER A 275 -9.79 22.36 -24.23
N VAL A 276 -10.89 23.12 -24.08
CA VAL A 276 -11.51 23.90 -25.18
C VAL A 276 -10.56 25.00 -25.66
N HIS A 277 -9.91 25.71 -24.74
CA HIS A 277 -9.00 26.81 -25.07
C HIS A 277 -7.75 26.33 -25.84
N GLN A 278 -7.10 25.26 -25.39
CA GLN A 278 -5.89 24.74 -26.04
C GLN A 278 -6.14 24.10 -27.40
N ARG A 279 -7.38 23.67 -27.69
CA ARG A 279 -7.78 23.18 -29.02
C ARG A 279 -8.30 24.28 -29.94
N SER A 280 -8.30 25.52 -29.47
CA SER A 280 -8.73 26.66 -30.26
C SER A 280 -7.54 27.32 -30.96
N GLU A 281 -7.83 28.18 -31.93
CA GLU A 281 -6.82 29.05 -32.58
C GLU A 281 -6.13 30.01 -31.59
N ARG A 282 -6.59 30.09 -30.34
CA ARG A 282 -6.07 30.97 -29.28
C ARG A 282 -5.30 30.19 -28.20
N ALA A 283 -4.83 28.98 -28.48
CA ALA A 283 -4.11 28.14 -27.51
C ALA A 283 -2.89 28.83 -26.88
N ASP A 284 -2.16 29.63 -27.66
CA ASP A 284 -0.98 30.38 -27.20
C ASP A 284 -1.32 31.72 -26.51
N LYS A 285 -2.61 32.01 -26.32
CA LYS A 285 -3.11 33.27 -25.76
C LYS A 285 -3.52 33.09 -24.29
N PRO A 286 -3.72 34.18 -23.52
CA PRO A 286 -4.08 34.06 -22.11
C PRO A 286 -5.39 33.29 -21.89
N PHE A 287 -5.37 32.34 -20.96
CA PHE A 287 -6.56 31.72 -20.38
C PHE A 287 -6.76 32.23 -18.96
N VAL A 288 -7.90 32.89 -18.70
CA VAL A 288 -8.23 33.44 -17.38
C VAL A 288 -9.46 32.74 -16.83
N ALA A 289 -9.28 31.96 -15.75
CA ALA A 289 -10.38 31.34 -15.02
C ALA A 289 -10.83 32.21 -13.85
N VAL A 290 -12.14 32.37 -13.69
CA VAL A 290 -12.78 33.11 -12.60
C VAL A 290 -13.94 32.29 -12.05
N ASN A 291 -13.94 32.07 -10.73
CA ASN A 291 -15.08 31.51 -10.03
C ASN A 291 -15.93 32.65 -9.47
N CYS A 292 -17.14 32.82 -10.01
CA CYS A 292 -18.04 33.90 -9.61
C CYS A 292 -18.53 33.74 -8.16
N ALA A 293 -18.71 32.51 -7.69
CA ALA A 293 -19.15 32.23 -6.32
C ALA A 293 -18.08 32.57 -5.26
N ALA A 294 -16.80 32.66 -5.66
CA ALA A 294 -15.71 32.99 -4.75
C ALA A 294 -15.54 34.50 -4.51
N ILE A 295 -16.18 35.35 -5.33
CA ILE A 295 -16.03 36.81 -5.27
C ILE A 295 -17.32 37.41 -4.69
N PRO A 296 -17.25 38.26 -3.66
CA PRO A 296 -18.43 38.93 -3.14
C PRO A 296 -19.19 39.69 -4.25
N PRO A 297 -20.53 39.68 -4.24
CA PRO A 297 -21.34 40.33 -5.29
C PRO A 297 -21.02 41.82 -5.50
N ASP A 298 -20.60 42.51 -4.44
CA ASP A 298 -20.23 43.94 -4.50
C ASP A 298 -18.89 44.19 -5.22
N LEU A 299 -18.01 43.20 -5.26
CA LEU A 299 -16.65 43.30 -5.84
C LEU A 299 -16.53 42.63 -7.22
N ILE A 300 -17.49 41.78 -7.59
CA ILE A 300 -17.42 40.99 -8.82
C ILE A 300 -17.37 41.86 -10.08
N GLU A 301 -18.10 42.98 -10.09
CA GLU A 301 -18.11 43.92 -11.21
C GLU A 301 -16.73 44.57 -11.39
N ALA A 302 -16.12 45.04 -10.30
CA ALA A 302 -14.80 45.64 -10.31
C ALA A 302 -13.68 44.64 -10.65
N GLU A 303 -13.76 43.39 -10.19
CA GLU A 303 -12.78 42.36 -10.56
C GLU A 303 -12.91 41.95 -12.03
N LEU A 304 -14.13 41.75 -12.54
CA LEU A 304 -14.34 41.31 -13.92
C LEU A 304 -14.01 42.39 -14.95
N PHE A 305 -14.53 43.60 -14.76
CA PHE A 305 -14.47 44.68 -15.76
C PHE A 305 -13.44 45.76 -15.44
N GLY A 306 -12.88 45.75 -14.22
CA GLY A 306 -11.90 46.73 -13.78
C GLY A 306 -12.55 47.94 -13.10
N VAL A 307 -11.72 48.72 -12.42
CA VAL A 307 -12.14 49.91 -11.68
C VAL A 307 -11.21 51.07 -11.97
N GLU A 308 -11.78 52.25 -12.15
CA GLU A 308 -11.04 53.49 -12.32
C GLU A 308 -10.87 54.21 -10.97
N LYS A 309 -9.83 55.04 -10.85
CA LYS A 309 -9.53 55.74 -9.60
C LYS A 309 -10.73 56.60 -9.18
N GLY A 310 -11.21 56.42 -7.94
CA GLY A 310 -12.31 57.21 -7.38
C GLY A 310 -13.72 56.68 -7.66
N ALA A 311 -13.86 55.49 -8.23
CA ALA A 311 -15.17 54.89 -8.51
C ALA A 311 -16.01 54.53 -7.25
N TYR A 312 -15.37 54.19 -6.13
CA TYR A 312 -16.00 53.95 -4.82
C TYR A 312 -15.03 54.19 -3.66
N THR A 313 -15.53 54.19 -2.41
CA THR A 313 -14.72 54.35 -1.19
C THR A 313 -13.72 53.19 -1.04
N GLY A 314 -12.45 53.45 -1.36
CA GLY A 314 -11.36 52.46 -1.33
C GLY A 314 -10.62 52.27 -2.68
N ALA A 315 -11.13 52.82 -3.79
CA ALA A 315 -10.49 52.75 -5.10
C ALA A 315 -9.32 53.76 -5.24
N HIS A 316 -8.22 53.53 -4.51
CA HIS A 316 -7.04 54.40 -4.51
C HIS A 316 -6.22 54.36 -5.81
N GLN A 317 -6.29 53.24 -6.55
CA GLN A 317 -5.58 53.02 -7.81
C GLN A 317 -6.52 52.38 -8.84
N ALA A 318 -6.30 52.69 -10.11
CA ALA A 318 -7.01 52.03 -11.21
C ALA A 318 -6.47 50.60 -11.39
N ARG A 319 -7.37 49.64 -11.63
CA ARG A 319 -7.02 48.22 -11.80
C ARG A 319 -7.75 47.63 -13.01
N ALA A 320 -6.97 46.99 -13.89
CA ALA A 320 -7.52 46.32 -15.06
C ALA A 320 -8.34 45.08 -14.65
N GLY A 321 -9.49 44.91 -15.29
CA GLY A 321 -10.39 43.77 -15.06
C GLY A 321 -9.86 42.45 -15.61
N ARG A 322 -10.47 41.33 -15.21
CA ARG A 322 -10.18 40.00 -15.77
C ARG A 322 -10.44 39.92 -17.27
N PHE A 323 -11.45 40.64 -17.79
CA PHE A 323 -11.71 40.72 -19.23
C PHE A 323 -10.58 41.40 -20.01
N GLU A 324 -10.00 42.48 -19.49
CA GLU A 324 -8.84 43.13 -20.10
C GLU A 324 -7.62 42.20 -20.11
N ARG A 325 -7.41 41.44 -19.02
CA ARG A 325 -6.31 40.47 -18.92
C ARG A 325 -6.46 39.26 -19.85
N ALA A 326 -7.70 38.93 -20.21
CA ALA A 326 -8.02 37.86 -21.15
C ALA A 326 -8.07 38.32 -22.61
N ASN A 327 -7.74 39.60 -22.90
CA ASN A 327 -7.84 40.15 -24.25
C ASN A 327 -6.99 39.38 -25.26
N GLY A 328 -7.60 39.03 -26.39
CA GLY A 328 -7.02 38.16 -27.43
C GLY A 328 -7.05 36.66 -27.09
N GLY A 329 -7.50 36.28 -25.89
CA GLY A 329 -7.53 34.90 -25.40
C GLY A 329 -8.93 34.41 -25.05
N THR A 330 -9.04 33.70 -23.92
CA THR A 330 -10.27 33.08 -23.42
C THR A 330 -10.47 33.38 -21.93
N ILE A 331 -11.71 33.70 -21.55
CA ILE A 331 -12.14 33.78 -20.15
C ILE A 331 -13.08 32.62 -19.82
N PHE A 332 -12.86 31.99 -18.68
CA PHE A 332 -13.74 30.97 -18.10
C PHE A 332 -14.45 31.54 -16.88
N LEU A 333 -15.78 31.49 -16.87
CA LEU A 333 -16.64 31.95 -15.78
C LEU A 333 -17.34 30.74 -15.16
N ASP A 334 -16.90 30.31 -13.98
CA ASP A 334 -17.57 29.26 -13.21
C ASP A 334 -18.68 29.84 -12.34
N GLU A 335 -19.79 29.11 -12.23
CA GLU A 335 -21.03 29.54 -11.56
C GLU A 335 -21.55 30.91 -12.02
N VAL A 336 -21.71 31.07 -13.34
CA VAL A 336 -22.16 32.33 -14.00
C VAL A 336 -23.52 32.85 -13.48
N ILE A 337 -24.34 31.97 -12.90
CA ILE A 337 -25.64 32.31 -12.32
C ILE A 337 -25.53 33.27 -11.12
N GLU A 338 -24.40 33.27 -10.41
CA GLU A 338 -24.12 34.12 -9.25
C GLU A 338 -23.81 35.58 -9.62
N LEU A 339 -23.80 35.92 -10.91
CA LEU A 339 -23.55 37.29 -11.36
C LEU A 339 -24.70 38.23 -10.96
N PRO A 340 -24.42 39.40 -10.35
CA PRO A 340 -25.45 40.39 -10.07
C PRO A 340 -26.00 41.01 -11.36
N PRO A 341 -27.24 41.55 -11.36
CA PRO A 341 -27.90 42.05 -12.58
C PRO A 341 -27.11 43.10 -13.37
N ARG A 342 -26.32 43.95 -12.69
CA ARG A 342 -25.42 44.91 -13.34
C ARG A 342 -24.27 44.23 -14.07
N ALA A 343 -23.59 43.29 -13.43
CA ALA A 343 -22.54 42.51 -14.07
C ALA A 343 -23.07 41.67 -15.25
N GLN A 344 -24.31 41.16 -15.15
CA GLN A 344 -24.98 40.49 -16.28
C GLN A 344 -25.18 41.44 -17.48
N ALA A 345 -25.58 42.70 -17.23
CA ALA A 345 -25.73 43.71 -18.28
C ALA A 345 -24.40 44.05 -18.96
N THR A 346 -23.32 44.22 -18.18
CA THR A 346 -21.98 44.50 -18.70
C THR A 346 -21.42 43.31 -19.47
N LEU A 347 -21.64 42.08 -18.99
CA LEU A 347 -21.27 40.86 -19.71
C LEU A 347 -22.00 40.72 -21.05
N LEU A 348 -23.28 41.07 -21.10
CA LEU A 348 -24.06 41.09 -22.34
C LEU A 348 -23.45 42.05 -23.37
N ARG A 349 -23.08 43.27 -22.94
CA ARG A 349 -22.43 44.26 -23.80
C ARG A 349 -21.11 43.76 -24.36
N VAL A 350 -20.29 43.11 -23.52
CA VAL A 350 -19.04 42.46 -23.97
C VAL A 350 -19.31 41.38 -25.03
N LEU A 351 -20.33 40.54 -24.85
CA LEU A 351 -20.66 39.44 -25.78
C LEU A 351 -21.32 39.90 -27.10
N GLN A 352 -21.94 41.07 -27.11
CA GLN A 352 -22.64 41.63 -28.28
C GLN A 352 -21.75 42.59 -29.07
N GLU A 353 -21.13 43.54 -28.37
CA GLU A 353 -20.40 44.66 -28.98
C GLU A 353 -18.87 44.47 -28.93
N GLY A 354 -18.37 43.57 -28.07
CA GLY A 354 -16.93 43.43 -27.84
C GLY A 354 -16.33 44.63 -27.11
N GLU A 355 -17.15 45.32 -26.32
CA GLU A 355 -16.80 46.57 -25.64
C GLU A 355 -17.04 46.47 -24.13
N LEU A 356 -16.15 47.07 -23.34
CA LEU A 356 -16.30 47.20 -21.89
C LEU A 356 -15.96 48.61 -21.42
N GLU A 357 -16.56 49.00 -20.29
CA GLU A 357 -16.24 50.21 -19.53
C GLU A 357 -15.86 49.78 -18.11
N ARG A 358 -14.84 50.42 -17.54
CA ARG A 358 -14.48 50.18 -16.13
C ARG A 358 -15.52 50.81 -15.23
N VAL A 359 -15.68 50.28 -14.02
CA VAL A 359 -16.55 50.89 -13.02
C VAL A 359 -16.06 52.30 -12.71
N GLY A 360 -16.92 53.29 -12.92
CA GLY A 360 -16.62 54.71 -12.73
C GLY A 360 -15.85 55.38 -13.88
N ASP A 361 -15.63 54.70 -14.99
CA ASP A 361 -15.01 55.25 -16.20
C ASP A 361 -16.07 55.54 -17.28
N SER A 362 -15.79 56.51 -18.13
CA SER A 362 -16.61 56.85 -19.32
C SER A 362 -15.95 56.42 -20.64
N HIS A 363 -14.70 55.95 -20.58
CA HIS A 363 -13.97 55.50 -21.75
C HIS A 363 -14.32 54.04 -22.11
N THR A 364 -14.89 53.84 -23.29
CA THR A 364 -15.20 52.50 -23.82
C THR A 364 -13.94 51.85 -24.41
N ARG A 365 -13.71 50.57 -24.09
CA ARG A 365 -12.54 49.79 -24.56
C ARG A 365 -12.99 48.58 -25.37
N LYS A 366 -12.43 48.42 -26.56
CA LYS A 366 -12.66 47.23 -27.40
C LYS A 366 -11.80 46.07 -26.92
N ILE A 367 -12.41 44.90 -26.75
CA ILE A 367 -11.78 43.66 -26.36
C ILE A 367 -12.23 42.50 -27.26
N ASP A 368 -11.32 41.57 -27.52
CA ASP A 368 -11.64 40.32 -28.22
C ASP A 368 -11.38 39.14 -27.28
N VAL A 369 -12.43 38.71 -26.57
CA VAL A 369 -12.34 37.64 -25.57
C VAL A 369 -13.34 36.54 -25.91
N ARG A 370 -12.86 35.30 -25.99
CA ARG A 370 -13.73 34.14 -26.08
C ARG A 370 -14.28 33.82 -24.69
N VAL A 371 -15.59 33.64 -24.56
CA VAL A 371 -16.24 33.34 -23.28
C VAL A 371 -16.62 31.87 -23.19
N ILE A 372 -16.22 31.22 -22.11
CA ILE A 372 -16.70 29.91 -21.69
C ILE A 372 -17.38 30.10 -20.33
N ALA A 373 -18.67 29.84 -20.24
CA ALA A 373 -19.43 29.93 -19.00
C ALA A 373 -19.74 28.53 -18.48
N ALA A 374 -19.83 28.38 -17.16
CA ALA A 374 -20.23 27.16 -16.49
C ALA A 374 -21.24 27.43 -15.38
N THR A 375 -22.11 26.46 -15.13
CA THR A 375 -23.13 26.49 -14.07
C THR A 375 -23.50 25.06 -13.68
N ASN A 376 -23.84 24.85 -12.42
CA ASN A 376 -24.48 23.63 -11.93
C ASN A 376 -26.03 23.69 -11.99
N GLU A 377 -26.62 24.88 -11.94
CA GLU A 377 -28.06 25.10 -11.96
C GLU A 377 -28.60 25.32 -13.39
N SER A 378 -29.90 25.03 -13.57
CA SER A 378 -30.64 25.31 -14.81
C SER A 378 -30.78 26.83 -15.02
N LEU A 379 -30.07 27.37 -16.00
CA LEU A 379 -30.22 28.79 -16.37
C LEU A 379 -31.60 29.11 -16.94
N ALA A 380 -32.30 28.13 -17.54
CA ALA A 380 -33.66 28.34 -18.03
C ALA A 380 -34.61 28.66 -16.86
N ASP A 381 -34.56 27.87 -15.79
CA ASP A 381 -35.35 28.08 -14.57
C ASP A 381 -34.97 29.39 -13.88
N ALA A 382 -33.68 29.76 -13.90
CA ALA A 382 -33.19 31.01 -13.34
C ALA A 382 -33.73 32.24 -14.07
N VAL A 383 -33.93 32.14 -15.40
CA VAL A 383 -34.57 33.17 -16.22
C VAL A 383 -36.06 33.27 -15.88
N GLU A 384 -36.77 32.15 -15.78
CA GLU A 384 -38.20 32.14 -15.40
C GLU A 384 -38.44 32.75 -14.01
N LYS A 385 -37.52 32.53 -13.07
CA LYS A 385 -37.57 33.10 -11.71
C LYS A 385 -37.06 34.54 -11.63
N GLY A 386 -36.65 35.16 -12.75
CA GLY A 386 -36.16 36.53 -12.81
C GLY A 386 -34.79 36.77 -12.18
N ARG A 387 -34.02 35.71 -11.88
CA ARG A 387 -32.65 35.80 -11.34
C ARG A 387 -31.61 36.04 -12.42
N PHE A 388 -31.88 35.60 -13.64
CA PHE A 388 -30.96 35.71 -14.77
C PHE A 388 -31.65 36.38 -15.96
N ARG A 389 -30.94 37.24 -16.70
CA ARG A 389 -31.54 37.92 -17.85
C ARG A 389 -31.69 36.97 -19.04
N ALA A 390 -32.87 37.02 -19.68
CA ALA A 390 -33.18 36.20 -20.85
C ALA A 390 -32.25 36.48 -22.04
N ASP A 391 -31.91 37.75 -22.28
CA ASP A 391 -31.03 38.17 -23.39
C ASP A 391 -29.61 37.61 -23.27
N LEU A 392 -29.04 37.64 -22.06
CA LEU A 392 -27.75 37.04 -21.75
C LEU A 392 -27.78 35.51 -21.87
N TYR A 393 -28.85 34.87 -21.39
CA TYR A 393 -29.03 33.43 -21.50
C TYR A 393 -28.97 32.97 -22.96
N TYR A 394 -29.72 33.60 -23.87
CA TYR A 394 -29.69 33.22 -25.29
C TYR A 394 -28.32 33.44 -25.96
N ARG A 395 -27.51 34.38 -25.45
CA ARG A 395 -26.16 34.65 -25.97
C ARG A 395 -25.10 33.70 -25.41
N LEU A 396 -25.30 33.16 -24.21
CA LEU A 396 -24.44 32.13 -23.62
C LEU A 396 -24.82 30.72 -24.12
N ASN A 397 -26.12 30.44 -24.27
CA ASN A 397 -26.64 29.14 -24.66
C ASN A 397 -26.58 28.88 -26.19
N VAL A 398 -25.58 29.45 -26.87
CA VAL A 398 -25.38 29.21 -28.32
C VAL A 398 -24.79 27.83 -28.56
N PHE A 399 -23.91 27.38 -27.66
CA PHE A 399 -23.28 26.07 -27.73
C PHE A 399 -23.25 25.39 -26.35
N PRO A 400 -24.37 24.75 -25.93
CA PRO A 400 -24.42 24.02 -24.67
C PRO A 400 -23.65 22.70 -24.76
N VAL A 401 -22.88 22.40 -23.70
CA VAL A 401 -22.16 21.14 -23.53
C VAL A 401 -22.51 20.58 -22.15
N GLN A 402 -23.28 19.49 -22.15
CA GLN A 402 -23.64 18.79 -20.93
C GLN A 402 -22.56 17.79 -20.55
N ILE A 403 -21.96 17.97 -19.37
CA ILE A 403 -20.92 17.12 -18.82
C ILE A 403 -21.60 16.09 -17.90
N PRO A 404 -21.50 14.79 -18.19
CA PRO A 404 -22.15 13.76 -17.39
C PRO A 404 -21.51 13.65 -16.00
N PRO A 405 -22.33 13.47 -14.95
CA PRO A 405 -21.84 13.13 -13.62
C PRO A 405 -21.15 11.75 -13.62
N LEU A 406 -20.33 11.48 -12.61
CA LEU A 406 -19.47 10.30 -12.54
C LEU A 406 -20.28 8.98 -12.56
N ARG A 407 -21.47 8.99 -11.96
CA ARG A 407 -22.43 7.86 -12.00
C ARG A 407 -22.91 7.47 -13.40
N GLU A 408 -22.88 8.38 -14.38
CA GLU A 408 -23.22 8.09 -15.78
C GLU A 408 -22.00 7.65 -16.61
N ARG A 409 -20.81 7.61 -15.99
CA ARG A 409 -19.53 7.23 -16.62
C ARG A 409 -18.68 6.37 -15.68
N GLN A 410 -19.29 5.33 -15.12
CA GLN A 410 -18.62 4.41 -14.17
C GLN A 410 -17.36 3.75 -14.76
N GLU A 411 -17.32 3.52 -16.08
CA GLU A 411 -16.14 2.99 -16.79
C GLU A 411 -14.88 3.88 -16.68
N ASP A 412 -15.05 5.16 -16.31
CA ASP A 412 -13.95 6.11 -16.11
C ASP A 412 -13.40 6.07 -14.68
N ILE A 413 -14.15 5.52 -13.71
CA ILE A 413 -13.78 5.51 -12.28
C ILE A 413 -12.44 4.78 -12.04
N PRO A 414 -12.18 3.58 -12.60
CA PRO A 414 -10.91 2.89 -12.36
C PRO A 414 -9.70 3.70 -12.88
N LEU A 415 -9.84 4.32 -14.06
CA LEU A 415 -8.79 5.14 -14.65
C LEU A 415 -8.52 6.41 -13.84
N LEU A 416 -9.58 7.06 -13.36
CA LEU A 416 -9.47 8.24 -12.50
C LEU A 416 -8.84 7.87 -11.16
N ALA A 417 -9.25 6.75 -10.56
CA ALA A 417 -8.70 6.26 -9.31
C ALA A 417 -7.20 5.96 -9.43
N GLU A 418 -6.77 5.27 -10.49
CA GLU A 418 -5.35 5.00 -10.75
C GLU A 418 -4.53 6.30 -10.88
N HIS A 419 -5.07 7.30 -11.58
CA HIS A 419 -4.41 8.60 -11.69
C HIS A 419 -4.26 9.29 -10.34
N PHE A 420 -5.32 9.34 -9.52
CA PHE A 420 -5.27 9.96 -8.20
C PHE A 420 -4.39 9.18 -7.21
N LEU A 421 -4.33 7.85 -7.33
CA LEU A 421 -3.38 7.03 -6.58
C LEU A 421 -1.95 7.42 -6.90
N ARG A 422 -1.58 7.48 -8.19
CA ARG A 422 -0.23 7.89 -8.60
C ARG A 422 0.12 9.29 -8.11
N LYS A 423 -0.82 10.23 -8.24
CA LYS A 423 -0.67 11.61 -7.75
C LYS A 423 -0.42 11.64 -6.24
N SER A 424 -1.21 10.87 -5.47
CA SER A 424 -1.11 10.82 -4.00
C SER A 424 0.16 10.09 -3.54
N HIS A 425 0.53 8.97 -4.18
CA HIS A 425 1.79 8.26 -3.90
C HIS A 425 3.00 9.18 -4.02
N HIS A 426 3.01 10.03 -5.05
CA HIS A 426 4.06 11.03 -5.23
C HIS A 426 4.04 12.09 -4.14
N ALA A 427 2.88 12.69 -3.86
CA ALA A 427 2.74 13.75 -2.86
C ALA A 427 3.16 13.31 -1.44
N TYR A 428 2.83 12.08 -1.06
CA TYR A 428 3.06 11.55 0.29
C TYR A 428 4.28 10.63 0.42
N GLN A 429 5.02 10.38 -0.68
CA GLN A 429 6.15 9.45 -0.72
C GLN A 429 5.81 8.04 -0.17
N LYS A 430 4.55 7.62 -0.36
CA LYS A 430 4.02 6.30 0.04
C LYS A 430 3.72 5.47 -1.20
N ARG A 431 3.84 4.15 -1.09
CA ARG A 431 3.37 3.20 -2.12
C ARG A 431 2.41 2.21 -1.50
N THR A 432 1.24 2.05 -2.11
CA THR A 432 0.26 1.00 -1.78
C THR A 432 0.20 0.01 -2.94
N LEU A 433 -0.32 -1.19 -2.70
CA LEU A 433 -0.56 -2.21 -3.74
C LEU A 433 -1.77 -1.88 -4.65
N GLY A 434 -2.35 -0.68 -4.51
CA GLY A 434 -3.58 -0.27 -5.16
C GLY A 434 -4.82 -0.46 -4.30
N LEU A 435 -5.97 -0.34 -4.93
CA LEU A 435 -7.28 -0.59 -4.31
C LEU A 435 -7.52 -2.09 -4.18
N SER A 436 -8.06 -2.52 -3.04
CA SER A 436 -8.62 -3.88 -2.94
C SER A 436 -9.83 -4.03 -3.86
N ASP A 437 -10.12 -5.25 -4.33
CA ASP A 437 -11.23 -5.51 -5.24
C ASP A 437 -12.58 -5.03 -4.67
N LYS A 438 -12.82 -5.25 -3.37
CA LYS A 438 -14.00 -4.74 -2.65
C LYS A 438 -14.06 -3.21 -2.64
N ALA A 439 -12.93 -2.55 -2.43
CA ALA A 439 -12.86 -1.09 -2.46
C ALA A 439 -13.18 -0.54 -3.85
N LEU A 440 -12.66 -1.18 -4.91
CA LEU A 440 -12.96 -0.79 -6.29
C LEU A 440 -14.44 -1.02 -6.64
N GLU A 441 -15.01 -2.16 -6.25
CA GLU A 441 -16.43 -2.45 -6.43
C GLU A 441 -17.32 -1.42 -5.75
N LEU A 442 -16.99 -1.06 -4.50
CA LEU A 442 -17.70 -0.02 -3.77
C LEU A 442 -17.59 1.34 -4.48
N CYS A 443 -16.42 1.68 -5.02
CA CYS A 443 -16.26 2.88 -5.83
C CYS A 443 -17.13 2.88 -7.10
N LEU A 444 -17.34 1.73 -7.74
CA LEU A 444 -18.19 1.62 -8.94
C LEU A 444 -19.68 1.80 -8.63
N ASN A 445 -20.12 1.30 -7.47
CA ASN A 445 -21.52 1.32 -7.04
C ASN A 445 -21.93 2.60 -6.28
N TYR A 446 -20.97 3.46 -5.93
CA TYR A 446 -21.26 4.71 -5.25
C TYR A 446 -21.79 5.80 -6.21
N HIS A 447 -22.71 6.64 -5.72
CA HIS A 447 -23.38 7.66 -6.52
C HIS A 447 -22.49 8.89 -6.83
N TRP A 448 -21.43 9.11 -6.05
CA TRP A 448 -20.48 10.22 -6.18
C TRP A 448 -21.13 11.61 -6.28
N PRO A 449 -21.84 12.09 -5.23
CA PRO A 449 -22.46 13.42 -5.22
C PRO A 449 -21.46 14.57 -5.47
N GLY A 450 -20.21 14.43 -5.03
CA GLY A 450 -19.13 15.39 -5.29
C GLY A 450 -18.27 15.06 -6.52
N ASN A 451 -18.68 14.05 -7.31
CA ASN A 451 -18.05 13.65 -8.56
C ASN A 451 -16.51 13.47 -8.43
N ILE A 452 -15.71 14.08 -9.31
CA ILE A 452 -14.25 13.88 -9.36
C ILE A 452 -13.56 14.46 -8.12
N ARG A 453 -14.05 15.58 -7.59
CA ARG A 453 -13.48 16.21 -6.38
C ARG A 453 -13.60 15.30 -5.16
N GLU A 454 -14.74 14.62 -5.02
CA GLU A 454 -14.94 13.66 -3.95
C GLU A 454 -14.08 12.41 -4.15
N LEU A 455 -14.02 11.87 -5.38
CA LEU A 455 -13.16 10.73 -5.70
C LEU A 455 -11.69 11.02 -5.35
N GLU A 456 -11.16 12.19 -5.74
CA GLU A 456 -9.80 12.60 -5.42
C GLU A 456 -9.54 12.59 -3.90
N ASN A 457 -10.43 13.22 -3.12
CA ASN A 457 -10.30 13.28 -1.66
C ASN A 457 -10.39 11.91 -0.99
N VAL A 458 -11.27 11.03 -1.48
CA VAL A 458 -11.47 9.68 -0.93
C VAL A 458 -10.24 8.81 -1.20
N ILE A 459 -9.68 8.87 -2.41
CA ILE A 459 -8.45 8.15 -2.77
C ILE A 459 -7.24 8.68 -1.99
N GLU A 460 -7.09 10.00 -1.90
CA GLU A 460 -6.03 10.64 -1.12
C GLU A 460 -6.07 10.18 0.35
N ARG A 461 -7.26 10.21 0.95
CA ARG A 461 -7.47 9.71 2.31
C ARG A 461 -7.07 8.24 2.45
N GLY A 462 -7.45 7.39 1.49
CA GLY A 462 -7.05 5.98 1.46
C GLY A 462 -5.54 5.80 1.52
N VAL A 463 -4.79 6.56 0.71
CA VAL A 463 -3.32 6.52 0.70
C VAL A 463 -2.71 7.00 2.02
N ILE A 464 -3.32 7.99 2.67
CA ILE A 464 -2.84 8.50 3.97
C ILE A 464 -3.01 7.45 5.06
N LEU A 465 -4.18 6.80 5.12
CA LEU A 465 -4.57 5.86 6.18
C LEU A 465 -3.95 4.47 6.03
N THR A 466 -3.55 4.07 4.83
CA THR A 466 -2.93 2.77 4.56
C THR A 466 -1.40 2.85 4.72
N ASP A 467 -0.81 1.79 5.28
CA ASP A 467 0.64 1.65 5.40
C ASP A 467 1.29 1.28 4.06
N SER A 468 2.61 1.44 3.97
CA SER A 468 3.32 1.15 2.72
C SER A 468 3.33 -0.34 2.41
N ASN A 469 3.19 -0.69 1.12
CA ASN A 469 3.06 -2.06 0.60
C ASN A 469 1.80 -2.83 1.04
N GLU A 470 0.77 -2.13 1.53
CA GLU A 470 -0.55 -2.73 1.78
C GLU A 470 -1.57 -2.32 0.71
N SER A 471 -2.67 -3.07 0.60
CA SER A 471 -3.81 -2.73 -0.28
C SER A 471 -4.78 -1.79 0.45
N ILE A 472 -5.36 -0.84 -0.29
CA ILE A 472 -6.32 0.11 0.28
C ILE A 472 -7.67 -0.59 0.45
N SER A 473 -8.10 -0.69 1.70
CA SER A 473 -9.38 -1.30 2.08
C SER A 473 -10.55 -0.34 1.87
N GLN A 474 -11.77 -0.88 1.80
CA GLN A 474 -12.99 -0.07 1.71
C GLN A 474 -13.18 0.87 2.91
N ASP A 475 -12.74 0.46 4.11
CA ASP A 475 -12.86 1.23 5.35
C ASP A 475 -11.91 2.43 5.39
N ALA A 476 -10.77 2.32 4.70
CA ALA A 476 -9.83 3.43 4.54
C ALA A 476 -10.43 4.53 3.64
N LEU A 477 -11.20 4.15 2.62
CA LEU A 477 -11.87 5.08 1.70
C LEU A 477 -13.08 5.75 2.35
N PHE A 478 -13.97 4.96 2.97
CA PHE A 478 -15.24 5.43 3.49
C PHE A 478 -15.28 5.28 5.01
N ALA A 479 -15.32 6.40 5.74
CA ALA A 479 -15.43 6.40 7.23
C ALA A 479 -16.77 5.82 7.71
N VAL A 480 -17.80 6.03 6.91
CA VAL A 480 -19.15 5.54 7.13
C VAL A 480 -19.51 4.84 5.83
N SER A 481 -19.91 3.57 5.90
CA SER A 481 -20.37 2.84 4.72
C SER A 481 -21.45 3.67 4.04
N PRO A 482 -21.25 4.08 2.78
CA PRO A 482 -22.26 4.87 2.07
C PRO A 482 -23.58 4.09 2.02
N GLU A 483 -24.71 4.77 1.81
CA GLU A 483 -25.97 4.10 1.43
C GLU A 483 -25.74 3.44 0.06
N ILE A 484 -25.25 2.20 0.09
CA ILE A 484 -25.01 1.37 -1.09
C ILE A 484 -26.38 1.08 -1.69
N ILE A 485 -26.49 1.13 -3.02
CA ILE A 485 -27.63 0.55 -3.73
C ILE A 485 -27.74 -0.90 -3.24
N GLU A 486 -28.80 -1.24 -2.52
CA GLU A 486 -29.01 -2.56 -1.89
C GLU A 486 -28.86 -3.67 -2.94
N THR A 487 -27.65 -4.21 -3.10
CA THR A 487 -27.40 -5.31 -4.03
C THR A 487 -26.18 -6.10 -3.60
N SER A 488 -26.21 -6.62 -2.38
CA SER A 488 -25.66 -7.95 -2.05
C SER A 488 -25.90 -8.26 -0.58
N CYS A 489 -26.80 -9.21 -0.34
CA CYS A 489 -26.76 -10.04 0.84
C CYS A 489 -25.46 -10.86 0.77
N ASP A 490 -24.52 -10.55 1.66
CA ASP A 490 -23.21 -11.20 1.69
C ASP A 490 -23.41 -12.65 2.20
N ASP A 491 -23.48 -13.59 1.26
CA ASP A 491 -23.55 -15.02 1.55
C ASP A 491 -22.21 -15.47 2.17
N ARG A 492 -22.26 -16.04 3.38
CA ARG A 492 -21.06 -16.44 4.14
C ARG A 492 -21.02 -17.95 4.30
N LEU A 493 -19.82 -18.52 4.26
CA LEU A 493 -19.62 -19.92 4.68
C LEU A 493 -19.48 -19.96 6.20
N ASN A 494 -20.22 -20.85 6.85
CA ASN A 494 -19.97 -21.18 8.25
C ASN A 494 -18.84 -22.22 8.39
N ASP A 495 -18.44 -22.52 9.63
CA ASP A 495 -17.41 -23.52 9.96
C ASP A 495 -17.71 -24.94 9.44
N PHE A 496 -18.95 -25.18 9.00
CA PHE A 496 -19.40 -26.45 8.42
C PHE A 496 -19.42 -26.44 6.89
N GLY A 497 -18.94 -25.37 6.25
CA GLY A 497 -18.86 -25.24 4.80
C GLY A 497 -20.21 -25.05 4.10
N THR A 498 -21.26 -24.66 4.83
CA THR A 498 -22.58 -24.34 4.23
C THR A 498 -22.72 -22.84 4.02
N ILE A 499 -23.34 -22.46 2.91
CA ILE A 499 -23.67 -21.08 2.58
C ILE A 499 -24.81 -20.61 3.51
N VAL A 500 -24.56 -19.56 4.26
CA VAL A 500 -25.50 -18.84 5.12
C VAL A 500 -25.78 -17.52 4.43
N HIS A 501 -27.05 -17.27 4.11
CA HIS A 501 -27.44 -16.04 3.44
C HIS A 501 -27.38 -14.86 4.42
N GLY A 502 -26.87 -13.71 3.95
CA GLY A 502 -26.67 -12.52 4.79
C GLY A 502 -27.95 -11.96 5.47
N SER A 503 -29.13 -12.49 5.15
CA SER A 503 -30.40 -12.22 5.82
C SER A 503 -30.52 -12.80 7.23
N ASP A 504 -29.70 -13.78 7.61
CA ASP A 504 -29.94 -14.57 8.82
C ASP A 504 -29.39 -13.95 10.11
N ILE A 505 -28.68 -12.81 10.01
CA ILE A 505 -27.98 -12.19 11.16
C ILE A 505 -28.55 -10.79 11.50
N ALA A 506 -29.48 -10.26 10.72
CA ALA A 506 -30.17 -9.01 11.06
C ALA A 506 -31.39 -9.28 11.95
N THR A 507 -31.18 -9.18 13.26
CA THR A 507 -32.16 -9.08 14.36
C THR A 507 -32.84 -10.39 14.79
N GLY A 508 -32.92 -10.58 16.12
CA GLY A 508 -33.67 -11.66 16.78
C GLY A 508 -35.19 -11.52 16.61
N GLY A 509 -35.65 -11.53 15.35
CA GLY A 509 -37.04 -11.35 14.97
C GLY A 509 -37.38 -12.19 13.75
N ASP A 510 -37.46 -13.52 13.91
CA ASP A 510 -38.32 -14.32 13.03
C ASP A 510 -38.91 -15.57 13.72
N TRP A 511 -38.32 -16.09 14.79
CA TRP A 511 -38.99 -17.14 15.57
C TRP A 511 -40.30 -16.65 16.21
N VAL A 512 -40.34 -15.38 16.66
CA VAL A 512 -41.55 -14.78 17.24
C VAL A 512 -42.64 -14.64 16.17
N SER A 513 -42.26 -14.19 14.98
CA SER A 513 -43.14 -14.08 13.81
C SER A 513 -43.68 -15.45 13.40
N GLN A 514 -42.83 -16.48 13.36
CA GLN A 514 -43.21 -17.85 13.06
C GLN A 514 -44.17 -18.44 14.09
N ILE A 515 -43.96 -18.19 15.39
CA ILE A 515 -44.88 -18.63 16.45
C ILE A 515 -46.24 -17.92 16.31
N LEU A 516 -46.25 -16.60 16.12
CA LEU A 516 -47.50 -15.84 15.92
C LEU A 516 -48.25 -16.27 14.65
N THR A 517 -47.54 -16.63 13.59
CA THR A 517 -48.13 -17.11 12.32
C THR A 517 -48.62 -18.56 12.40
N SER A 518 -47.98 -19.39 13.23
CA SER A 518 -48.34 -20.80 13.44
C SER A 518 -49.63 -21.01 14.25
N GLY A 519 -50.18 -19.94 14.85
CA GLY A 519 -51.44 -19.99 15.60
C GLY A 519 -51.39 -20.77 16.91
N VAL A 520 -50.19 -21.12 17.40
CA VAL A 520 -49.99 -21.85 18.66
C VAL A 520 -50.21 -20.90 19.85
N SER A 521 -50.97 -21.35 20.84
CA SER A 521 -51.23 -20.54 22.03
C SER A 521 -49.97 -20.40 22.90
N LEU A 522 -49.88 -19.31 23.67
CA LEU A 522 -48.73 -19.10 24.57
C LEU A 522 -48.56 -20.24 25.57
N GLU A 523 -49.66 -20.83 26.06
CA GLU A 523 -49.61 -21.98 26.97
C GLU A 523 -49.05 -23.25 26.31
N GLU A 524 -49.32 -23.49 25.02
CA GLU A 524 -48.80 -24.64 24.27
C GLU A 524 -47.30 -24.50 23.97
N VAL A 525 -46.84 -23.29 23.66
CA VAL A 525 -45.41 -22.99 23.49
C VAL A 525 -44.67 -23.23 24.81
N GLU A 526 -45.22 -22.70 25.92
CA GLU A 526 -44.62 -22.86 27.24
C GLU A 526 -44.58 -24.33 27.67
N ASN A 527 -45.67 -25.08 27.48
CA ASN A 527 -45.74 -26.50 27.81
C ASN A 527 -44.77 -27.35 26.97
N SER A 528 -44.64 -27.05 25.68
CA SER A 528 -43.71 -27.77 24.79
C SER A 528 -42.25 -27.51 25.19
N LEU A 529 -41.90 -26.26 25.52
CA LEU A 529 -40.58 -25.91 26.04
C LEU A 529 -40.28 -26.59 27.37
N MET A 530 -41.24 -26.61 28.30
CA MET A 530 -41.09 -27.28 29.59
C MET A 530 -40.91 -28.80 29.45
N ARG A 531 -41.70 -29.46 28.58
CA ARG A 531 -41.54 -30.90 28.31
C ARG A 531 -40.18 -31.21 27.70
N ARG A 532 -39.77 -30.43 26.70
CA ARG A 532 -38.47 -30.66 26.05
C ARG A 532 -37.30 -30.45 27.00
N ALA A 533 -37.36 -29.42 27.85
CA ALA A 533 -36.36 -29.17 28.88
C ALA A 533 -36.30 -30.29 29.94
N MET A 534 -37.44 -30.91 30.29
CA MET A 534 -37.50 -32.05 31.20
C MET A 534 -36.93 -33.33 30.56
N ASP A 535 -37.22 -33.58 29.29
CA ASP A 535 -36.67 -34.73 28.56
C ASP A 535 -35.15 -34.61 28.41
N ASP A 536 -34.66 -33.44 27.96
CA ASP A 536 -33.23 -33.19 27.77
C ASP A 536 -32.43 -33.14 29.10
N ALA A 537 -33.13 -32.97 30.23
CA ALA A 537 -32.57 -33.01 31.58
C ALA A 537 -32.80 -34.35 32.30
N GLY A 538 -33.33 -35.38 31.61
CA GLY A 538 -33.55 -36.71 32.19
C GLY A 538 -34.52 -36.71 33.37
N GLN A 539 -35.60 -35.93 33.30
CA GLN A 539 -36.61 -35.74 34.34
C GLN A 539 -36.11 -35.04 35.63
N ASN A 540 -34.93 -34.41 35.59
CA ASN A 540 -34.43 -33.62 36.72
C ASN A 540 -34.94 -32.17 36.69
N VAL A 541 -35.91 -31.86 37.56
CA VAL A 541 -36.55 -30.55 37.67
C VAL A 541 -35.56 -29.41 37.97
N SER A 542 -34.48 -29.67 38.71
CA SER A 542 -33.51 -28.61 39.05
C SER A 542 -32.65 -28.20 37.86
N GLU A 543 -32.27 -29.18 37.03
CA GLU A 543 -31.46 -28.94 35.84
C GLU A 543 -32.30 -28.38 34.69
N ALA A 544 -33.52 -28.87 34.52
CA ALA A 544 -34.50 -28.29 33.59
C ALA A 544 -34.81 -26.82 33.93
N ALA A 545 -34.97 -26.50 35.22
CA ALA A 545 -35.23 -25.11 35.66
C ALA A 545 -34.05 -24.20 35.35
N ARG A 546 -32.81 -24.66 35.57
CA ARG A 546 -31.60 -23.91 35.24
C ARG A 546 -31.51 -23.62 33.74
N ARG A 547 -31.82 -24.59 32.88
CA ARG A 547 -31.82 -24.40 31.41
C ARG A 547 -32.88 -23.43 30.93
N LEU A 548 -34.05 -23.41 31.58
CA LEU A 548 -35.13 -22.48 31.29
C LEU A 548 -34.97 -21.11 31.97
N GLY A 549 -33.88 -20.89 32.74
CA GLY A 549 -33.65 -19.65 33.48
C GLY A 549 -34.63 -19.42 34.64
N LEU A 550 -35.28 -20.48 35.14
CA LEU A 550 -36.24 -20.43 36.24
C LEU A 550 -35.65 -21.00 37.53
N THR A 551 -36.22 -20.62 38.67
CA THR A 551 -35.91 -21.29 39.94
C THR A 551 -36.63 -22.63 40.02
N ARG A 552 -36.03 -23.62 40.70
CA ARG A 552 -36.63 -24.96 40.89
C ARG A 552 -38.08 -24.92 41.38
N PRO A 553 -38.48 -24.10 42.39
CA PRO A 553 -39.87 -24.03 42.83
C PRO A 553 -40.81 -23.44 41.77
N ALA A 554 -40.33 -22.47 40.97
CA ALA A 554 -41.12 -21.83 39.91
C ALA A 554 -41.41 -22.82 38.77
N LEU A 555 -40.43 -23.61 38.34
CA LEU A 555 -40.67 -24.65 37.34
C LEU A 555 -41.57 -25.77 37.89
N ALA A 556 -41.34 -26.23 39.13
CA ALA A 556 -42.16 -27.26 39.76
C ALA A 556 -43.65 -26.87 39.86
N TYR A 557 -43.93 -25.60 40.20
CA TYR A 557 -45.29 -25.07 40.23
C TYR A 557 -45.94 -25.05 38.84
N ARG A 558 -45.20 -24.61 37.81
CA ARG A 558 -45.71 -24.57 36.43
C ARG A 558 -45.96 -25.95 35.85
N LEU A 559 -45.05 -26.91 36.08
CA LEU A 559 -45.22 -28.31 35.67
C LEU A 559 -46.42 -28.99 36.34
N LYS A 560 -46.73 -28.64 37.59
CA LYS A 560 -47.91 -29.13 38.32
C LYS A 560 -49.20 -28.52 37.77
N LYS A 561 -49.18 -27.23 37.41
CA LYS A 561 -50.33 -26.52 36.82
C LYS A 561 -50.67 -27.03 35.42
N SER A 562 -49.66 -27.42 34.63
CA SER A 562 -49.84 -27.97 33.28
C SER A 562 -50.05 -29.49 33.24
N GLY A 563 -50.10 -30.16 34.39
CA GLY A 563 -50.36 -31.61 34.49
C GLY A 563 -49.23 -32.50 33.98
N ILE A 564 -48.01 -31.98 33.85
CA ILE A 564 -46.82 -32.72 33.35
C ILE A 564 -46.18 -33.56 34.46
N LEU A 565 -46.42 -33.22 35.74
CA LEU A 565 -45.99 -33.98 36.91
C LEU A 565 -47.23 -34.41 37.72
N GLU A 566 -47.44 -35.72 37.86
CA GLU A 566 -48.45 -36.27 38.76
C GLU A 566 -48.04 -36.06 40.23
N ALA A 567 -49.03 -35.80 41.09
CA ALA A 567 -48.80 -35.55 42.51
C ALA A 567 -48.34 -36.82 43.23
N SER A 568 -47.03 -37.02 43.38
CA SER A 568 -46.50 -37.98 44.34
C SER A 568 -46.58 -37.40 45.75
N GLU A 569 -47.49 -37.98 46.55
CA GLU A 569 -47.61 -37.78 47.98
C GLU A 569 -46.31 -38.13 48.73
N GLN A 570 -46.21 -37.53 49.91
CA GLN A 570 -45.12 -37.59 50.86
C GLN A 570 -44.74 -39.04 51.26
N HIS A 571 -43.47 -39.42 51.09
CA HIS A 571 -42.61 -39.87 52.19
C HIS A 571 -41.13 -39.89 51.81
#